data_AF-A0A537RG79-F1
#
_entry.id   AF-A0A537RG79-F1
#
_cell.length_a   1.000
_cell.length_b   1.000
_cell.length_c   1.000
_cell.angle_alpha   90.00
_cell.angle_beta   90.00
_cell.angle_gamma   90.00
#
_symmetry.space_group_name_H-M   'P 1'
#
loop_
_entity.id
_entity.type
_entity.pdbx_description
1 polymer ?
#
loop_
_entity_poly.entity_id
_entity_poly.type
_entity_poly.pdbx_seq_one_letter_code
_entity_poly.pdbx_strand_id
1 'polypeptide(L)'
;MKSLVIAGFLSALMISRANTQVYYNYPAWDRLSDQARAMYIAGAYDSLVSIASPDTASTSRHYSKCVSGRLPVEQLAKNVRTFVAARPDLQNKPVQVGLINYLIELCGVPPN
;
A
#
# COMPACT_ATOMS: atom_id res chain seq x y z
N MET A 1 45.55 -11.12 -32.24
CA MET A 1 44.58 -10.03 -32.44
C MET A 1 43.19 -10.51 -32.05
N LYS A 2 42.95 -10.62 -30.75
CA LYS A 2 41.67 -10.98 -30.12
C LYS A 2 41.50 -9.96 -28.97
N SER A 3 40.27 -9.55 -28.66
CA SER A 3 39.89 -8.63 -27.56
C SER A 3 39.43 -7.21 -27.95
N LEU A 4 38.71 -7.04 -29.06
CA LEU A 4 38.00 -5.77 -29.32
C LEU A 4 36.47 -5.87 -29.41
N VAL A 5 35.86 -7.04 -29.15
CA VAL A 5 34.42 -7.21 -29.39
C VAL A 5 33.58 -7.33 -28.09
N ILE A 6 34.18 -7.42 -26.91
CA ILE A 6 33.43 -7.80 -25.68
C ILE A 6 32.95 -6.58 -24.87
N ALA A 7 33.44 -5.36 -25.12
CA ALA A 7 33.13 -4.21 -24.28
C ALA A 7 31.77 -3.52 -24.58
N GLY A 8 31.10 -3.85 -25.68
CA GLY A 8 29.89 -3.12 -26.12
C GLY A 8 28.56 -3.62 -25.55
N PHE A 9 28.48 -4.84 -25.02
CA PHE A 9 27.19 -5.49 -24.72
C PHE A 9 26.69 -5.32 -23.27
N LEU A 10 27.50 -4.76 -22.36
CA LEU A 10 27.14 -4.65 -20.94
C LEU A 10 26.45 -3.33 -20.56
N SER A 11 26.40 -2.34 -21.45
CA SER A 11 25.80 -1.03 -21.13
C SER A 11 24.29 -0.94 -21.39
N ALA A 12 23.64 -2.00 -21.90
CA ALA A 12 22.23 -1.96 -22.30
C ALA A 12 21.23 -2.34 -21.18
N LEU A 13 21.67 -2.73 -19.99
CA LEU A 13 20.77 -3.24 -18.93
C LEU A 13 20.22 -2.19 -17.96
N MET A 14 20.58 -0.91 -18.10
CA MET A 14 20.20 0.14 -17.13
C MET A 14 19.23 1.18 -17.69
N ILE A 15 18.31 0.77 -18.56
CA ILE A 15 17.08 1.56 -18.81
C ILE A 15 15.91 0.85 -18.14
N SER A 16 16.04 0.58 -16.84
CA SER A 16 14.87 0.37 -16.00
C SER A 16 14.11 1.70 -16.01
N ARG A 17 12.99 1.78 -16.72
CA ARG A 17 12.05 2.87 -16.52
C ARG A 17 11.63 2.81 -15.05
N ALA A 18 12.23 3.66 -14.23
CA ALA A 18 11.68 3.98 -12.92
C ALA A 18 10.31 4.61 -13.18
N ASN A 19 9.28 3.79 -13.32
CA ASN A 19 7.92 4.27 -13.24
C ASN A 19 7.81 4.84 -11.83
N THR A 20 7.79 6.16 -11.71
CA THR A 20 7.52 6.92 -10.49
C THR A 20 6.06 6.75 -10.07
N GLN A 21 5.56 5.53 -10.10
CA GLN A 21 4.35 5.15 -9.39
C GLN A 21 4.75 4.90 -7.94
N VAL A 22 4.71 5.97 -7.14
CA VAL A 22 5.07 5.93 -5.70
C VAL A 22 4.20 4.96 -4.92
N TYR A 23 2.99 4.66 -5.41
CA TYR A 23 2.01 3.80 -4.75
C TYR A 23 1.36 2.79 -5.71
N TYR A 24 1.23 1.53 -5.28
CA TYR A 24 0.49 0.54 -6.05
C TYR A 24 -0.99 0.92 -6.13
N ASN A 25 -1.57 0.77 -7.31
CA ASN A 25 -3.02 0.63 -7.44
C ASN A 25 -3.43 -0.80 -7.06
N TYR A 26 -4.73 -1.04 -6.92
CA TYR A 26 -5.21 -2.36 -6.49
C TYR A 26 -4.73 -3.52 -7.37
N PRO A 27 -4.85 -3.51 -8.72
CA PRO A 27 -4.40 -4.63 -9.56
C PRO A 27 -2.90 -4.93 -9.45
N ALA A 28 -2.07 -3.89 -9.27
CA ALA A 28 -0.63 -4.09 -9.12
C ALA A 28 -0.29 -4.70 -7.75
N TRP A 29 -0.95 -4.23 -6.68
CA TRP A 29 -0.79 -4.78 -5.34
C TRP A 29 -1.38 -6.18 -5.19
N ASP A 30 -2.51 -6.47 -5.85
CA ASP A 30 -3.17 -7.77 -5.80
C ASP A 30 -2.35 -8.89 -6.46
N ARG A 31 -1.40 -8.54 -7.34
CA ARG A 31 -0.46 -9.51 -7.95
C ARG A 31 0.74 -9.87 -7.08
N LEU A 32 0.94 -9.17 -5.96
CA LEU A 32 2.05 -9.44 -5.05
C LEU A 32 1.86 -10.79 -4.32
N SER A 33 2.87 -11.25 -3.59
CA SER A 33 2.68 -12.34 -2.63
C SER A 33 1.83 -11.89 -1.45
N ASP A 34 1.23 -12.83 -0.71
CA ASP A 34 0.48 -12.54 0.51
C ASP A 34 1.32 -11.73 1.52
N GLN A 35 2.57 -12.12 1.70
CA GLN A 35 3.50 -11.42 2.59
C GLN A 35 3.79 -9.99 2.10
N ALA A 36 4.05 -9.81 0.81
CA ALA A 36 4.31 -8.48 0.25
C ALA A 36 3.07 -7.57 0.32
N ARG A 37 1.86 -8.12 0.14
CA ARG A 37 0.62 -7.38 0.38
C ARG A 37 0.48 -6.93 1.83
N ALA A 38 0.74 -7.84 2.77
CA ALA A 38 0.67 -7.55 4.20
C ALA A 38 1.67 -6.46 4.61
N MET A 39 2.93 -6.56 4.18
CA MET A 39 3.94 -5.53 4.46
C MET A 39 3.58 -4.17 3.87
N TYR A 40 3.00 -4.14 2.67
CA TYR A 40 2.55 -2.88 2.06
C TYR A 40 1.44 -2.22 2.87
N ILE A 41 0.46 -3.00 3.32
CA ILE A 41 -0.62 -2.52 4.18
C ILE A 41 -0.11 -2.12 5.56
N ALA A 42 0.86 -2.84 6.12
CA ALA A 42 1.53 -2.47 7.37
C ALA A 42 2.12 -1.06 7.26
N GLY A 43 2.97 -0.81 6.25
CA GLY A 43 3.58 0.49 6.05
C GLY A 43 2.56 1.62 5.80
N ALA A 44 1.50 1.35 5.05
CA ALA A 44 0.43 2.32 4.82
C ALA A 44 -0.35 2.65 6.10
N TYR A 45 -0.67 1.63 6.91
CA TYR A 45 -1.37 1.77 8.18
C TYR A 45 -0.50 2.47 9.22
N ASP A 46 0.75 2.03 9.38
CA ASP A 46 1.71 2.61 10.32
C ASP A 46 1.96 4.08 10.02
N SER A 47 2.05 4.46 8.74
CA SER A 47 2.16 5.86 8.33
C SER A 47 0.93 6.67 8.74
N LEU A 48 -0.27 6.12 8.52
CA LEU A 48 -1.55 6.76 8.87
C LEU A 48 -1.69 7.00 10.37
N VAL A 49 -1.23 6.06 11.21
CA VAL A 49 -1.40 6.16 12.66
C VAL A 49 -0.21 6.80 13.37
N SER A 50 0.99 6.79 12.79
CA SER A 50 2.21 7.29 13.45
C SER A 50 2.61 8.69 13.00
N ILE A 51 2.26 9.10 11.77
CA ILE A 51 2.58 10.43 11.24
C ILE A 51 1.33 11.30 11.34
N ALA A 52 1.23 12.07 12.43
CA ALA A 52 0.10 12.97 12.66
C ALA A 52 0.56 14.43 12.80
N SER A 53 -0.10 15.33 12.08
CA SER A 53 -0.09 16.77 12.38
C SER A 53 -1.18 17.08 13.41
N PRO A 54 -1.23 18.29 14.00
CA PRO A 54 -2.34 18.69 14.86
C PRO A 54 -3.72 18.40 14.24
N ASP A 55 -3.86 18.63 12.94
CA ASP A 55 -5.13 18.45 12.19
C ASP A 55 -5.48 16.97 11.94
N THR A 56 -4.50 16.06 11.93
CA THR A 56 -4.75 14.62 11.66
C THR A 56 -4.65 13.75 12.91
N ALA A 57 -4.31 14.34 14.06
CA ALA A 57 -4.09 13.60 15.29
C ALA A 57 -5.35 12.89 15.83
N SER A 58 -6.54 13.48 15.65
CA SER A 58 -7.82 12.85 16.00
C SER A 58 -8.05 11.58 15.16
N THR A 59 -7.83 11.69 13.86
CA THR A 59 -7.97 10.60 12.88
C THR A 59 -6.98 9.47 13.13
N SER A 60 -5.70 9.79 13.35
CA SER A 60 -4.66 8.80 13.68
C SER A 60 -5.04 8.02 14.95
N ARG A 61 -5.43 8.71 16.04
CA ARG A 61 -5.85 8.06 17.29
C ARG A 61 -7.10 7.19 17.12
N HIS A 62 -8.07 7.64 16.32
CA HIS A 62 -9.30 6.91 16.04
C HIS A 62 -9.00 5.54 15.42
N TYR A 63 -8.24 5.52 14.32
CA TYR A 63 -7.91 4.26 13.65
C TYR A 63 -6.92 3.40 14.44
N SER A 64 -5.96 4.01 15.16
CA SER A 64 -5.06 3.28 16.06
C SER A 64 -5.84 2.53 17.14
N LYS A 65 -6.76 3.21 17.83
CA LYS A 65 -7.59 2.62 18.89
C LYS A 65 -8.55 1.54 18.38
N CYS A 66 -9.07 1.71 17.17
CA CYS A 66 -9.99 0.75 16.57
C CYS A 66 -9.33 -0.58 16.21
N VAL A 67 -8.13 -0.54 15.63
CA VAL A 67 -7.46 -1.70 15.02
C VAL A 67 -6.45 -2.36 15.96
N SER A 68 -5.74 -1.58 16.78
CA SER A 68 -4.67 -2.10 17.65
C SER A 68 -5.17 -3.19 18.60
N GLY A 69 -4.44 -4.32 18.64
CA GLY A 69 -4.76 -5.49 19.46
C GLY A 69 -5.97 -6.31 19.00
N ARG A 70 -6.68 -5.89 17.95
CA ARG A 70 -7.88 -6.59 17.45
C ARG A 70 -7.68 -7.24 16.09
N LEU A 71 -6.85 -6.62 15.24
CA LEU A 71 -6.71 -7.06 13.85
C LEU A 71 -5.23 -7.18 13.48
N PRO A 72 -4.70 -8.41 13.34
CA PRO A 72 -3.37 -8.65 12.82
C PRO A 72 -3.22 -8.06 11.41
N VAL A 73 -2.02 -7.64 11.05
CA VAL A 73 -1.79 -6.92 9.78
C VAL A 73 -2.04 -7.79 8.55
N GLU A 74 -1.77 -9.09 8.64
CA GLU A 74 -2.07 -10.06 7.60
C GLU A 74 -3.58 -10.16 7.37
N GLN A 75 -4.36 -10.12 8.45
CA GLN A 75 -5.81 -10.13 8.36
C GLN A 75 -6.35 -8.80 7.84
N LEU A 76 -5.77 -7.67 8.27
CA LEU A 76 -6.09 -6.35 7.72
C LEU A 76 -5.87 -6.32 6.20
N ALA A 77 -4.75 -6.83 5.71
CA ALA A 77 -4.46 -6.88 4.28
C ALA A 77 -5.46 -7.77 3.51
N LYS A 78 -5.82 -8.94 4.05
CA LYS A 78 -6.84 -9.80 3.46
C LYS A 78 -8.21 -9.11 3.41
N ASN A 79 -8.58 -8.41 4.48
CA ASN A 79 -9.87 -7.71 4.55
C ASN A 79 -9.92 -6.54 3.55
N VAL A 80 -8.85 -5.74 3.47
CA VAL A 80 -8.74 -4.66 2.47
C VAL A 80 -8.83 -5.21 1.06
N ARG A 81 -8.17 -6.34 0.77
CA ARG A 81 -8.27 -7.01 -0.53
C ARG A 81 -9.70 -7.37 -0.87
N THR A 82 -10.39 -8.07 0.02
CA THR A 82 -11.80 -8.47 -0.17
C THR A 82 -12.70 -7.24 -0.35
N PHE A 83 -12.49 -6.20 0.46
CA PHE A 83 -13.24 -4.96 0.42
C PHE A 83 -13.10 -4.23 -0.93
N VAL A 84 -11.88 -4.10 -1.44
CA VAL A 84 -11.61 -3.42 -2.72
C VAL A 84 -12.04 -4.28 -3.91
N ALA A 85 -11.89 -5.61 -3.82
CA ALA A 85 -12.34 -6.53 -4.87
C ALA A 85 -13.84 -6.34 -5.21
N ALA A 86 -14.66 -6.05 -4.20
CA ALA A 86 -16.10 -5.85 -4.33
C ALA A 86 -16.51 -4.44 -4.80
N ARG A 87 -15.58 -3.50 -4.99
CA ARG A 87 -15.87 -2.07 -5.23
C ARG A 87 -15.18 -1.55 -6.50
N PRO A 88 -15.89 -1.50 -7.64
CA PRO A 88 -15.31 -1.09 -8.93
C PRO A 88 -14.67 0.30 -8.94
N ASP A 89 -15.19 1.23 -8.14
CA ASP A 89 -14.69 2.60 -8.00
C ASP A 89 -13.30 2.67 -7.34
N LEU A 90 -12.93 1.65 -6.56
CA LEU A 90 -11.65 1.56 -5.86
C LEU A 90 -10.58 0.80 -6.65
N GLN A 91 -10.96 -0.01 -7.64
CA GLN A 91 -10.05 -0.87 -8.41
C GLN A 91 -8.91 -0.07 -9.08
N ASN A 92 -9.17 1.15 -9.54
CA ASN A 92 -8.13 1.95 -10.22
C ASN A 92 -7.45 2.97 -9.31
N LYS A 93 -7.74 2.95 -7.99
CA LYS A 93 -7.18 3.88 -7.02
C LYS A 93 -5.92 3.32 -6.36
N PRO A 94 -5.08 4.18 -5.75
CA PRO A 94 -4.04 3.72 -4.84
C PRO A 94 -4.64 2.88 -3.72
N VAL A 95 -3.95 1.81 -3.32
CA VAL A 95 -4.44 0.87 -2.29
C VAL A 95 -4.72 1.57 -0.95
N GLN A 96 -4.01 2.67 -0.66
CA GLN A 96 -4.24 3.52 0.52
C GLN A 96 -5.67 4.04 0.58
N VAL A 97 -6.26 4.39 -0.57
CA VAL A 97 -7.66 4.84 -0.64
C VAL A 97 -8.58 3.67 -0.24
N GLY A 98 -8.29 2.47 -0.73
CA GLY A 98 -9.01 1.26 -0.33
C GLY A 98 -8.89 0.96 1.17
N LEU A 99 -7.67 1.08 1.73
CA LEU A 99 -7.42 0.93 3.16
C LEU A 99 -8.23 1.93 3.99
N ILE A 100 -8.21 3.22 3.64
CA ILE A 100 -8.96 4.25 4.37
C ILE A 100 -10.47 3.98 4.30
N ASN A 101 -11.01 3.63 3.13
CA ASN A 101 -12.42 3.31 2.99
C ASN A 101 -12.81 2.07 3.81
N TYR A 102 -11.95 1.04 3.84
CA TYR A 102 -12.16 -0.12 4.70
C TYR A 102 -12.14 0.28 6.19
N LEU A 103 -11.21 1.13 6.62
CA LEU A 103 -11.15 1.61 7.99
C LEU A 103 -12.38 2.44 8.38
N ILE A 104 -12.94 3.22 7.46
CA ILE A 104 -14.21 3.93 7.69
C ILE A 104 -15.36 2.92 7.89
N GLU A 105 -15.44 1.87 7.08
CA GLU A 105 -16.48 0.84 7.24
C GLU A 105 -16.31 0.03 8.53
N LEU A 106 -15.06 -0.26 8.92
CA LEU A 106 -14.74 -1.02 10.12
C LEU A 106 -14.88 -0.19 11.42
N CYS A 107 -14.41 1.05 11.41
CA CYS A 107 -14.21 1.88 12.61
C CYS A 107 -15.17 3.06 12.70
N GLY A 108 -15.94 3.33 11.65
CA GLY A 108 -16.70 4.56 11.50
C GLY A 108 -15.85 5.73 11.01
N VAL A 109 -16.54 6.78 10.57
CA VAL A 109 -15.92 8.06 10.15
C VAL A 109 -15.16 8.67 11.34
N PRO A 110 -13.91 9.13 11.14
CA PRO A 110 -13.14 9.75 12.22
C PRO A 110 -13.79 11.05 12.69
N PRO A 111 -13.62 11.43 13.97
CA PRO A 111 -14.12 12.70 14.49
C PRO A 111 -13.36 13.88 13.85
N ASN A 112 -14.10 14.93 13.51
CA ASN A 112 -13.56 16.22 13.03
C ASN A 112 -12.71 16.90 14.10
#